data_AF-A0A914QJM2-F1
#
_entry.id   AF-A0A914QJM2-F1
#
_cell.length_a   1.000
_cell.length_b   1.000
_cell.length_c   1.000
_cell.angle_alpha   90.00
_cell.angle_beta   90.00
_cell.angle_gamma   90.00
#
_symmetry.space_group_name_H-M   'P 1'
#
loop_
_entity.id
_entity.type
_entity.pdbx_description
1 polymer ?
#
loop_
_entity_poly.entity_id
_entity_poly.type
_entity_poly.pdbx_seq_one_letter_code
_entity_poly.pdbx_strand_id
1 'polypeptide(L)'
;MRSNKHDISFGACLELQELSFIRSKRFSALCEYVDFKTQLLPSLTVEQILHYHARLALNCKDDTVNYRVFTLMQQFDLGPIADRNLASLREADRRRLLIAMHLIKDPVLIVMDDPIKGLDALSAFQLMSSLHDYIKRQARMALITIRCPRSDIYQLLNKITLLFYGEVIYSGPTKEMPHYFNQVCMLQCPPRENPSVYYLSLASVDRETPESYAETHTKAMKLVEIFRDRKDSIGFLNHNMPPTTEMPILSSFYGVPTTISRLITLFSRHLAHIGRSPSFCLAQTILPILILICSIFGSNLTSKSWHIPKSVAGSVFSMTLFSALAGVWTTIIQCKKIKIPFKKLE
;
A
#
# COMPACT_ATOMS: atom_id res chain seq x y z
N MET A 1 -27.18 32.61 -6.77
CA MET A 1 -27.60 31.29 -7.28
C MET A 1 -26.50 30.28 -6.97
N ARG A 2 -26.49 29.73 -5.76
CA ARG A 2 -25.62 28.62 -5.37
C ARG A 2 -26.31 27.34 -5.81
N SER A 3 -25.69 26.65 -6.77
CA SER A 3 -26.15 25.34 -7.25
C SER A 3 -26.14 24.35 -6.08
N ASN A 4 -27.31 23.81 -5.78
CA ASN A 4 -27.49 22.73 -4.81
C ASN A 4 -26.67 21.52 -5.28
N LYS A 5 -25.60 21.20 -4.55
CA LYS A 5 -25.06 19.84 -4.53
C LYS A 5 -26.13 18.95 -3.93
N HIS A 6 -26.86 18.25 -4.79
CA HIS A 6 -27.57 17.06 -4.39
C HIS A 6 -26.51 16.05 -3.93
N ASP A 7 -26.33 15.94 -2.61
CA ASP A 7 -25.68 14.78 -2.01
C ASP A 7 -26.58 13.58 -2.28
N ILE A 8 -26.33 12.92 -3.41
CA ILE A 8 -26.93 11.62 -3.73
C ILE A 8 -26.27 10.62 -2.77
N SER A 9 -26.92 10.39 -1.64
CA SER A 9 -26.56 9.33 -0.70
C SER A 9 -26.94 7.99 -1.34
N PHE A 10 -26.01 7.38 -2.04
CA PHE A 10 -26.10 5.96 -2.37
C PHE A 10 -25.94 5.16 -1.07
N GLY A 11 -27.06 4.90 -0.40
CA GLY A 11 -27.12 4.07 0.80
C GLY A 11 -26.96 2.60 0.44
N ALA A 12 -25.72 2.11 0.33
CA ALA A 12 -25.42 0.68 0.32
C ALA A 12 -24.84 0.29 1.69
N CYS A 13 -25.41 -0.73 2.34
CA CYS A 13 -24.89 -1.30 3.58
C CYS A 13 -23.82 -2.35 3.22
N LEU A 14 -22.67 -2.29 3.89
CA LEU A 14 -21.62 -3.29 3.78
C LEU A 14 -21.70 -4.20 5.00
N GLU A 15 -22.02 -5.47 4.76
CA GLU A 15 -22.11 -6.52 5.78
C GLU A 15 -20.86 -7.40 5.70
N LEU A 16 -20.14 -7.55 6.82
CA LEU A 16 -19.06 -8.54 6.96
C LEU A 16 -19.44 -9.47 8.10
N GLN A 17 -19.55 -10.78 7.83
CA GLN A 17 -19.85 -11.80 8.84
C GLN A 17 -21.09 -11.47 9.69
N GLU A 18 -22.23 -11.18 9.04
CA GLU A 18 -23.51 -10.86 9.69
C GLU A 18 -23.52 -9.58 10.58
N LEU A 19 -22.40 -8.85 10.65
CA LEU A 19 -22.37 -7.53 11.27
C LEU A 19 -22.98 -6.51 10.32
N SER A 20 -24.27 -6.24 10.52
CA SER A 20 -24.92 -5.07 9.94
C SER A 20 -24.32 -3.78 10.54
N PHE A 21 -24.16 -2.76 9.70
CA PHE A 21 -23.72 -1.42 10.12
C PHE A 21 -22.27 -1.32 10.63
N ILE A 22 -21.30 -1.59 9.75
CA ILE A 22 -19.89 -1.30 10.04
C ILE A 22 -19.66 0.21 9.97
N ARG A 23 -19.61 0.86 11.15
CA ARG A 23 -19.17 2.25 11.27
C ARG A 23 -17.73 2.39 10.75
N SER A 24 -17.40 3.50 10.12
CA SER A 24 -16.08 3.76 9.49
C SER A 24 -14.86 3.37 10.34
N LYS A 25 -14.93 3.59 11.67
CA LYS A 25 -13.87 3.22 12.63
C LYS A 25 -13.65 1.71 12.78
N ARG A 26 -14.71 0.91 12.71
CA ARG A 26 -14.61 -0.56 12.74
C ARG A 26 -14.09 -1.09 11.40
N PHE A 27 -14.51 -0.47 10.30
CA PHE A 27 -14.02 -0.83 8.97
C PHE A 27 -12.49 -0.68 8.88
N SER A 28 -11.94 0.44 9.38
CA SER A 28 -10.49 0.65 9.39
C SER A 28 -9.70 -0.30 10.32
N ALA A 29 -10.37 -1.01 11.23
CA ALA A 29 -9.72 -1.99 12.12
C ALA A 29 -9.73 -3.42 11.54
N LEU A 30 -10.68 -3.71 10.66
CA LEU A 30 -10.87 -5.03 10.02
C LEU A 30 -10.25 -5.09 8.62
N CYS A 31 -10.27 -3.95 7.93
CA CYS A 31 -9.86 -3.83 6.54
C CYS A 31 -8.57 -3.01 6.44
N GLU A 32 -7.64 -3.49 5.63
CA GLU A 32 -6.40 -2.79 5.33
C GLU A 32 -6.35 -2.49 3.83
N TYR A 33 -6.07 -1.24 3.48
CA TYR A 33 -5.87 -0.82 2.09
C TYR A 33 -4.36 -0.69 1.81
N VAL A 34 -3.92 -1.30 0.72
CA VAL A 34 -2.51 -1.25 0.31
C VAL A 34 -2.31 -0.09 -0.66
N ASP A 35 -1.60 0.95 -0.21
CA ASP A 35 -1.15 2.02 -1.09
C ASP A 35 0.24 1.71 -1.67
N PHE A 36 0.28 1.33 -2.94
CA PHE A 36 1.53 1.05 -3.66
C PHE A 36 2.41 2.29 -3.89
N LYS A 37 1.88 3.50 -3.72
CA LYS A 37 2.64 4.76 -3.83
C LYS A 37 3.35 5.16 -2.54
N THR A 38 3.19 4.38 -1.47
CA THR A 38 3.83 4.63 -0.18
C THR A 38 5.35 4.85 -0.33
N GLN A 39 5.83 5.98 0.18
CA GLN A 39 7.25 6.29 0.18
C GLN A 39 7.94 5.60 1.37
N LEU A 40 8.88 4.71 1.05
CA LEU A 40 9.70 4.02 2.05
C LEU A 40 11.05 4.75 2.21
N LEU A 41 11.66 4.61 3.40
CA LEU A 41 12.97 5.18 3.71
C LEU A 41 14.06 4.42 2.93
N PRO A 42 14.72 5.03 1.92
CA PRO A 42 15.56 4.30 0.97
C PRO A 42 16.81 3.66 1.60
N SER A 43 17.26 4.16 2.74
CA SER A 43 18.48 3.69 3.43
C SER A 43 18.28 2.47 4.34
N LEU A 44 17.04 2.09 4.64
CA LEU A 44 16.76 0.92 5.48
C LEU A 44 16.80 -0.37 4.65
N THR A 45 16.90 -1.53 5.32
CA THR A 45 16.76 -2.84 4.68
C THR A 45 15.32 -3.34 4.69
N VAL A 46 15.03 -4.37 3.89
CA VAL A 46 13.71 -5.04 3.81
C VAL A 46 13.30 -5.62 5.17
N GLU A 47 14.22 -6.30 5.83
CA GLU A 47 13.96 -6.87 7.15
C GLU A 47 13.71 -5.78 8.20
N GLN A 48 14.58 -4.76 8.24
CA GLN A 48 14.46 -3.66 9.20
C GLN A 48 13.12 -2.94 9.09
N ILE A 49 12.69 -2.60 7.87
CA ILE A 49 11.43 -1.87 7.69
C ILE A 49 10.23 -2.72 8.11
N LEU A 50 10.25 -4.03 7.86
CA LEU A 50 9.21 -4.96 8.32
C LEU A 50 9.17 -5.03 9.84
N HIS A 51 10.33 -5.15 10.52
CA HIS A 51 10.39 -5.13 11.99
C HIS A 51 9.89 -3.82 12.58
N TYR A 52 10.32 -2.68 12.04
CA TYR A 52 9.84 -1.38 12.53
C TYR A 52 8.34 -1.22 12.28
N HIS A 53 7.83 -1.64 11.12
CA HIS A 53 6.40 -1.60 10.84
C HIS A 53 5.61 -2.50 11.79
N ALA A 54 6.12 -3.70 12.08
CA ALA A 54 5.50 -4.64 13.01
C ALA A 54 5.44 -4.09 14.44
N ARG A 55 6.53 -3.51 14.94
CA ARG A 55 6.55 -2.86 16.27
C ARG A 55 5.61 -1.66 16.38
N LEU A 56 5.35 -0.96 15.27
CA LEU A 56 4.39 0.15 15.24
C LEU A 56 2.93 -0.33 15.17
N ALA A 57 2.71 -1.51 14.60
CA ALA A 57 1.40 -2.08 14.36
C ALA A 57 0.91 -2.98 15.51
N LEU A 58 1.80 -3.72 16.17
CA LEU A 58 1.49 -4.76 17.15
C LEU A 58 2.03 -4.39 18.54
N ASN A 59 1.27 -4.66 19.60
CA ASN A 59 1.73 -4.56 21.00
C ASN A 59 2.03 -5.94 21.57
N CYS A 60 3.11 -6.56 21.10
CA CYS A 60 3.50 -7.92 21.49
C CYS A 60 4.99 -8.04 21.81
N LYS A 61 5.40 -9.21 22.33
CA LYS A 61 6.81 -9.49 22.67
C LYS A 61 7.66 -9.54 21.40
N ASP A 62 8.93 -9.17 21.52
CA ASP A 62 9.86 -9.15 20.38
C ASP A 62 9.96 -10.51 19.67
N ASP A 63 9.94 -11.63 20.40
CA ASP A 63 9.97 -12.97 19.78
C ASP A 63 8.79 -13.21 18.84
N THR A 64 7.60 -12.75 19.23
CA THR A 64 6.38 -12.89 18.40
C THR A 64 6.42 -11.97 17.18
N VAL A 65 7.00 -10.77 17.33
CA VAL A 65 7.25 -9.86 16.20
C VAL A 65 8.21 -10.52 15.21
N ASN A 66 9.32 -11.06 15.70
CA ASN A 66 10.35 -11.68 14.88
C ASN A 66 9.82 -12.90 14.12
N TYR A 67 9.06 -13.76 14.80
CA TYR A 67 8.40 -14.90 14.17
C TYR A 67 7.42 -14.47 13.07
N ARG A 68 6.60 -13.43 13.32
CA ARG A 68 5.64 -12.90 12.35
C ARG A 68 6.34 -12.33 11.12
N VAL A 69 7.40 -11.53 11.33
CA VAL A 69 8.19 -10.94 10.24
C VAL A 69 8.86 -12.03 9.41
N PHE A 70 9.51 -13.01 10.05
CA PHE A 70 10.14 -14.14 9.39
C PHE A 70 9.14 -14.94 8.52
N THR A 71 7.96 -15.25 9.09
CA THR A 71 6.90 -15.97 8.38
C THR A 71 6.44 -15.23 7.13
N LEU A 72 6.21 -13.91 7.23
CA LEU A 72 5.81 -13.08 6.09
C LEU A 72 6.92 -12.96 5.05
N MET A 73 8.17 -12.85 5.49
CA MET A 73 9.31 -12.82 4.57
C MET A 73 9.44 -14.11 3.77
N GLN A 74 9.16 -15.26 4.38
CA GLN A 74 9.16 -16.54 3.68
C GLN A 74 7.97 -16.68 2.73
N GLN A 75 6.77 -16.24 3.14
CA GLN A 75 5.55 -16.34 2.32
C GLN A 75 5.58 -15.47 1.06
N PHE A 76 6.30 -14.34 1.09
CA PHE A 76 6.43 -13.40 -0.02
C PHE A 76 7.81 -13.44 -0.70
N ASP A 77 8.60 -14.49 -0.47
CA ASP A 77 9.94 -14.68 -1.04
C ASP A 77 10.90 -13.47 -0.85
N LEU A 78 10.81 -12.82 0.32
CA LEU A 78 11.64 -11.67 0.68
C LEU A 78 12.95 -12.07 1.37
N GLY A 79 13.11 -13.35 1.75
CA GLY A 79 14.31 -13.86 2.43
C GLY A 79 15.63 -13.52 1.70
N PRO A 80 15.78 -13.79 0.38
CA PRO A 80 17.01 -13.50 -0.35
C PRO A 80 17.37 -12.02 -0.46
N ILE A 81 16.42 -11.13 -0.18
CA ILE A 81 16.57 -9.67 -0.28
C ILE A 81 16.45 -8.96 1.07
N ALA A 82 16.44 -9.71 2.18
CA ALA A 82 16.29 -9.22 3.54
C ALA A 82 17.24 -8.04 3.88
N ASP A 83 18.52 -8.20 3.54
CA ASP A 83 19.59 -7.24 3.83
C ASP A 83 19.76 -6.15 2.77
N ARG A 84 19.00 -6.19 1.67
CA ARG A 84 19.12 -5.19 0.60
C ARG A 84 18.50 -3.87 1.01
N ASN A 85 19.16 -2.77 0.64
CA ASN A 85 18.64 -1.44 0.84
C ASN A 85 17.37 -1.21 0.00
N LEU A 86 16.38 -0.52 0.56
CA LEU A 86 15.12 -0.23 -0.12
C LEU A 86 15.31 0.63 -1.39
N ALA A 87 16.40 1.41 -1.47
CA ALA A 87 16.77 2.19 -2.64
C ALA A 87 17.08 1.35 -3.90
N SER A 88 17.60 0.13 -3.73
CA SER A 88 18.03 -0.74 -4.83
C SER A 88 17.03 -1.83 -5.17
N LEU A 89 15.85 -1.82 -4.55
CA LEU A 89 14.81 -2.81 -4.82
C LEU A 89 14.19 -2.62 -6.19
N ARG A 90 13.93 -3.75 -6.85
CA ARG A 90 13.07 -3.79 -8.03
C ARG A 90 11.63 -3.48 -7.64
N GLU A 91 10.84 -3.01 -8.60
CA GLU A 91 9.45 -2.66 -8.35
C GLU A 91 8.60 -3.86 -7.86
N ALA A 92 8.85 -5.05 -8.42
CA ALA A 92 8.21 -6.30 -7.97
C ALA A 92 8.48 -6.59 -6.48
N ASP A 93 9.75 -6.53 -6.08
CA ASP A 93 10.20 -6.80 -4.72
C ASP A 93 9.62 -5.76 -3.75
N ARG A 94 9.57 -4.48 -4.17
CA ARG A 94 8.93 -3.40 -3.40
C ARG A 94 7.44 -3.67 -3.17
N ARG A 95 6.71 -4.20 -4.15
CA ARG A 95 5.27 -4.52 -3.99
C ARG A 95 5.04 -5.69 -3.06
N ARG A 96 5.86 -6.74 -3.16
CA ARG A 96 5.85 -7.87 -2.22
C ARG A 96 6.05 -7.37 -0.79
N LEU A 97 7.05 -6.51 -0.59
CA LEU A 97 7.30 -5.87 0.70
C LEU A 97 6.10 -5.05 1.19
N LEU A 98 5.52 -4.19 0.35
CA LEU A 98 4.37 -3.37 0.75
C LEU A 98 3.17 -4.23 1.13
N ILE A 99 2.86 -5.29 0.38
CA ILE A 99 1.77 -6.21 0.72
C ILE A 99 2.09 -6.93 2.04
N ALA A 100 3.31 -7.45 2.21
CA ALA A 100 3.74 -8.08 3.45
C ALA A 100 3.60 -7.12 4.66
N MET A 101 3.97 -5.85 4.51
CA MET A 101 3.83 -4.84 5.57
C MET A 101 2.38 -4.68 6.05
N HIS A 102 1.42 -4.61 5.12
CA HIS A 102 -0.01 -4.47 5.42
C HIS A 102 -0.60 -5.76 6.02
N LEU A 103 -0.05 -6.92 5.64
CA LEU A 103 -0.43 -8.22 6.21
C LEU A 103 0.15 -8.49 7.60
N ILE A 104 1.03 -7.64 8.14
CA ILE A 104 1.55 -7.81 9.50
C ILE A 104 0.42 -7.84 10.54
N LYS A 105 -0.58 -6.96 10.39
CA LYS A 105 -1.77 -6.91 11.27
C LYS A 105 -2.74 -8.08 11.08
N ASP A 106 -2.53 -8.86 10.02
CA ASP A 106 -3.42 -9.93 9.59
C ASP A 106 -4.89 -9.50 9.48
N PRO A 107 -5.17 -8.52 8.60
CA PRO A 107 -6.53 -7.98 8.42
C PRO A 107 -7.47 -9.04 7.86
N VAL A 108 -8.76 -8.95 8.21
CA VAL A 108 -9.80 -9.85 7.67
C VAL A 108 -9.94 -9.64 6.17
N LEU A 109 -9.92 -8.38 5.74
CA LEU A 109 -10.02 -7.98 4.34
C LEU A 109 -8.81 -7.11 3.96
N ILE A 110 -8.07 -7.54 2.95
CA ILE A 110 -7.06 -6.70 2.31
C ILE A 110 -7.59 -6.17 0.98
N VAL A 111 -7.50 -4.86 0.77
CA VAL A 111 -7.94 -4.18 -0.45
C VAL A 111 -6.74 -3.64 -1.20
N MET A 112 -6.65 -3.96 -2.49
CA MET A 112 -5.53 -3.57 -3.36
C MET A 112 -6.05 -2.99 -4.66
N ASP A 113 -5.48 -1.84 -5.05
CA ASP A 113 -5.75 -1.23 -6.35
C ASP A 113 -4.64 -1.57 -7.36
N ASP A 114 -4.97 -2.38 -8.36
CA ASP A 114 -4.09 -2.81 -9.47
C ASP A 114 -2.67 -3.25 -9.06
N PRO A 115 -2.52 -4.32 -8.25
CA PRO A 115 -1.23 -4.73 -7.67
C PRO A 115 -0.20 -5.18 -8.71
N ILE A 116 -0.64 -5.56 -9.91
CA ILE A 116 0.23 -6.11 -10.97
C ILE A 116 0.67 -5.07 -12.01
N LYS A 117 0.17 -3.83 -11.92
CA LYS A 117 0.43 -2.76 -12.90
C LYS A 117 1.91 -2.55 -13.21
N GLY A 118 2.43 -2.77 -14.41
CA GLY A 118 3.85 -2.46 -14.70
C GLY A 118 4.86 -3.43 -14.08
N LEU A 119 4.41 -4.58 -13.57
CA LEU A 119 5.28 -5.73 -13.35
C LEU A 119 5.41 -6.55 -14.63
N ASP A 120 6.52 -7.28 -14.73
CA ASP A 120 6.68 -8.35 -15.71
C ASP A 120 5.73 -9.51 -15.41
N ALA A 121 5.42 -10.30 -16.44
CA ALA A 121 4.45 -11.39 -16.35
C ALA A 121 4.79 -12.42 -15.26
N LEU A 122 6.07 -12.77 -15.12
CA LEU A 122 6.53 -13.75 -14.14
C LEU A 122 6.40 -13.20 -12.72
N SER A 123 6.91 -11.99 -12.45
CA SER A 123 6.81 -11.39 -11.12
C SER A 123 5.37 -11.12 -10.71
N ALA A 124 4.50 -10.73 -11.65
CA ALA A 124 3.07 -10.55 -11.41
C ALA A 124 2.39 -11.86 -11.00
N PHE A 125 2.66 -12.95 -11.73
CA PHE A 125 2.13 -14.27 -11.38
C PHE A 125 2.63 -14.75 -10.02
N GLN A 126 3.94 -14.64 -9.75
CA GLN A 126 4.52 -15.02 -8.46
C GLN A 126 3.88 -14.23 -7.30
N LEU A 127 3.72 -12.90 -7.46
CA LEU A 127 3.07 -12.07 -6.45
C LEU A 127 1.63 -12.52 -6.16
N MET A 128 0.84 -12.74 -7.22
CA MET A 128 -0.55 -13.17 -7.09
C MET A 128 -0.67 -14.59 -6.53
N SER A 129 0.27 -15.49 -6.87
CA SER A 129 0.35 -16.85 -6.32
C SER A 129 0.65 -16.83 -4.82
N SER A 130 1.67 -16.08 -4.39
CA SER A 130 2.01 -15.93 -2.96
C SER A 130 0.84 -15.35 -2.17
N LEU A 131 0.14 -14.36 -2.74
CA LEU A 131 -1.05 -13.77 -2.14
C LEU A 131 -2.20 -14.78 -2.05
N HIS A 132 -2.48 -15.53 -3.13
CA HIS A 132 -3.51 -16.56 -3.14
C HIS A 132 -3.24 -17.61 -2.04
N ASP A 133 -2.00 -18.08 -1.95
CA ASP A 133 -1.58 -19.05 -0.93
C ASP A 133 -1.70 -18.50 0.48
N TYR A 134 -1.29 -17.25 0.71
CA TYR A 134 -1.44 -16.58 2.00
C TYR A 134 -2.92 -16.54 2.43
N ILE A 135 -3.78 -16.04 1.54
CA ILE A 135 -5.21 -15.86 1.79
C ILE A 135 -5.90 -17.20 2.07
N LYS A 136 -5.55 -18.25 1.31
CA LYS A 136 -6.07 -19.59 1.49
C LYS A 136 -5.64 -20.21 2.81
N ARG A 137 -4.37 -20.05 3.21
CA ARG A 137 -3.83 -20.62 4.47
C ARG A 137 -4.37 -19.90 5.71
N GLN A 138 -4.50 -18.58 5.65
CA GLN A 138 -4.95 -17.76 6.78
C GLN A 138 -6.48 -17.59 6.79
N ALA A 139 -7.19 -18.15 5.81
CA ALA A 139 -8.63 -17.95 5.59
C ALA A 139 -9.04 -16.48 5.76
N ARG A 140 -8.38 -15.61 4.98
CA ARG A 140 -8.66 -14.17 4.89
C ARG A 140 -9.38 -13.87 3.58
N MET A 141 -9.72 -12.61 3.35
CA MET A 141 -10.30 -12.13 2.11
C MET A 141 -9.39 -11.09 1.45
N ALA A 142 -9.24 -11.18 0.12
CA ALA A 142 -8.58 -10.15 -0.67
C ALA A 142 -9.54 -9.60 -1.73
N LEU A 143 -9.69 -8.28 -1.76
CA LEU A 143 -10.40 -7.56 -2.80
C LEU A 143 -9.37 -6.84 -3.66
N ILE A 144 -9.37 -7.14 -4.96
CA ILE A 144 -8.35 -6.67 -5.89
C ILE A 144 -9.03 -6.12 -7.13
N THR A 145 -8.68 -4.89 -7.52
CA THR A 145 -9.01 -4.38 -8.84
C THR A 145 -7.90 -4.77 -9.80
N ILE A 146 -8.25 -5.33 -10.97
CA ILE A 146 -7.28 -5.70 -12.00
C ILE A 146 -7.80 -5.20 -13.34
N ARG A 147 -7.01 -4.40 -14.06
CA ARG A 147 -7.43 -3.84 -15.35
C ARG A 147 -7.47 -4.87 -16.47
N CYS A 148 -6.44 -5.70 -16.60
CA CYS A 148 -6.36 -6.73 -17.61
C CYS A 148 -5.63 -7.94 -17.04
N PRO A 149 -6.34 -8.89 -16.41
CA PRO A 149 -5.71 -10.09 -15.89
C PRO A 149 -5.25 -10.99 -17.04
N ARG A 150 -4.05 -11.53 -16.89
CA ARG A 150 -3.55 -12.59 -17.77
C ARG A 150 -4.24 -13.92 -17.45
N SER A 151 -4.20 -14.87 -18.38
CA SER A 151 -4.86 -16.18 -18.24
C SER A 151 -4.34 -17.00 -17.05
N ASP A 152 -3.07 -16.83 -16.69
CA ASP A 152 -2.43 -17.45 -15.53
C ASP A 152 -2.99 -16.90 -14.21
N ILE A 153 -3.14 -15.57 -14.10
CA ILE A 153 -3.73 -14.89 -12.93
C ILE A 153 -5.24 -15.16 -12.84
N TYR A 154 -5.94 -15.20 -13.99
CA TYR A 154 -7.37 -15.50 -14.05
C TYR A 154 -7.72 -16.82 -13.33
N GLN A 155 -6.88 -17.84 -13.46
CA GLN A 155 -7.09 -19.14 -12.81
C GLN A 155 -6.95 -19.10 -11.28
N LEU A 156 -6.24 -18.12 -10.73
CA LEU A 156 -6.04 -17.94 -9.29
C LEU A 156 -7.22 -17.22 -8.61
N LEU A 157 -8.10 -16.58 -9.38
CA LEU A 157 -9.22 -15.81 -8.84
C LEU A 157 -10.38 -16.72 -8.49
N ASN A 158 -10.91 -16.60 -7.26
CA ASN A 158 -12.07 -17.37 -6.83
C ASN A 158 -13.40 -16.80 -7.35
N LYS A 159 -13.55 -15.47 -7.26
CA LYS A 159 -14.75 -14.72 -7.64
C LYS A 159 -14.34 -13.52 -8.50
N ILE A 160 -15.09 -13.23 -9.55
CA ILE A 160 -14.88 -12.06 -10.41
C ILE A 160 -16.16 -11.22 -10.40
N THR A 161 -15.97 -9.91 -10.34
CA THR A 161 -17.02 -8.92 -10.55
C THR A 161 -16.61 -8.00 -11.69
N LEU A 162 -17.44 -7.93 -12.73
CA LEU A 162 -17.28 -7.01 -13.85
C LEU A 162 -18.15 -5.78 -13.61
N LEU A 163 -17.54 -4.61 -13.73
CA LEU A 163 -18.18 -3.31 -13.48
C LEU A 163 -18.19 -2.46 -14.74
N PHE A 164 -19.29 -1.76 -14.97
CA PHE A 164 -19.47 -0.80 -16.06
C PHE A 164 -20.15 0.46 -15.53
N TYR A 165 -19.44 1.60 -15.54
CA TYR A 165 -19.91 2.89 -14.99
C TYR A 165 -20.61 2.80 -13.61
N GLY A 166 -20.12 1.93 -12.73
CA GLY A 166 -20.66 1.72 -11.39
C GLY A 166 -21.75 0.65 -11.29
N GLU A 167 -22.24 0.15 -12.42
CA GLU A 167 -23.18 -0.97 -12.49
C GLU A 167 -22.45 -2.31 -12.62
N VAL A 168 -23.10 -3.38 -12.16
CA VAL A 168 -22.54 -4.73 -12.21
C VAL A 168 -23.05 -5.45 -13.45
N ILE A 169 -22.13 -5.97 -14.27
CA ILE A 169 -22.46 -6.82 -15.43
C ILE A 169 -22.48 -8.30 -15.03
N TYR A 170 -21.57 -8.69 -14.15
CA TYR A 170 -21.47 -10.05 -13.64
C TYR A 170 -20.81 -10.01 -12.27
N SER A 171 -21.30 -10.82 -11.34
CA SER A 171 -20.60 -11.09 -10.09
C SER A 171 -20.84 -12.53 -9.69
N GLY A 172 -19.78 -13.32 -9.63
CA GLY A 172 -19.92 -14.75 -9.36
C GLY A 172 -18.59 -15.50 -9.40
N PRO A 173 -18.60 -16.81 -9.14
CA PRO A 173 -17.41 -17.65 -9.24
C PRO A 173 -16.75 -17.52 -10.61
N THR A 174 -15.42 -17.49 -10.63
CA THR A 174 -14.64 -17.32 -11.87
C THR A 174 -14.94 -18.40 -12.91
N LYS A 175 -15.13 -19.64 -12.45
CA LYS A 175 -15.39 -20.83 -13.29
C LYS A 175 -16.76 -20.79 -13.97
N GLU A 176 -17.74 -20.13 -13.35
CA GLU A 176 -19.11 -20.04 -13.86
C GLU A 176 -19.31 -18.91 -14.86
N MET A 177 -18.37 -17.96 -14.92
CA MET A 177 -18.47 -16.78 -15.77
C MET A 177 -18.68 -17.13 -17.25
N PRO A 178 -17.89 -18.03 -17.90
CA PRO A 178 -18.13 -18.36 -19.30
C PRO A 178 -19.50 -19.01 -19.52
N HIS A 179 -19.94 -19.85 -18.57
CA HIS A 179 -21.24 -20.51 -18.64
C HIS A 179 -22.40 -19.51 -18.55
N TYR A 180 -22.28 -18.50 -17.69
CA TYR A 180 -23.24 -17.41 -17.58
C TYR A 180 -23.38 -16.65 -18.91
N PHE A 181 -22.28 -16.18 -19.50
CA PHE A 181 -22.35 -15.42 -20.76
C PHE A 181 -22.82 -16.27 -21.94
N ASN A 182 -22.46 -17.56 -21.99
CA ASN A 182 -22.93 -18.47 -23.03
C ASN A 182 -24.45 -18.69 -22.96
N GLN A 183 -25.00 -18.93 -21.76
CA GLN A 183 -26.42 -19.26 -21.60
C GLN A 183 -27.33 -18.04 -21.59
N VAL A 184 -26.90 -16.97 -20.94
CA VAL A 184 -27.75 -15.81 -20.65
C VAL A 184 -27.63 -14.78 -21.75
N CYS A 185 -26.39 -14.44 -22.13
CA CYS A 185 -26.15 -13.40 -23.11
C CYS A 185 -25.99 -13.95 -24.54
N MET A 186 -26.00 -15.28 -24.72
CA MET A 186 -25.72 -15.97 -25.98
C MET A 186 -24.36 -15.57 -26.59
N LEU A 187 -23.39 -15.24 -25.73
CA LEU A 187 -22.05 -14.77 -26.10
C LEU A 187 -21.01 -15.85 -25.83
N GLN A 188 -20.58 -16.53 -26.89
CA GLN A 188 -19.54 -17.55 -26.80
C GLN A 188 -18.14 -16.94 -26.86
N CYS A 189 -17.34 -17.24 -25.85
CA CYS A 189 -15.92 -16.91 -25.85
C CYS A 189 -15.17 -17.84 -26.83
N PRO A 190 -14.32 -17.31 -27.72
CA PRO A 190 -13.46 -18.11 -28.58
C PRO A 190 -12.54 -19.05 -27.77
N PRO A 191 -12.22 -20.27 -28.27
CA PRO A 191 -11.55 -21.33 -27.50
C PRO A 191 -10.07 -21.07 -27.15
N ARG A 192 -9.52 -19.90 -27.48
CA ARG A 192 -8.13 -19.50 -27.19
C ARG A 192 -8.01 -18.10 -26.60
N GLU A 193 -9.13 -17.42 -26.37
CA GLU A 193 -9.13 -16.13 -25.73
C GLU A 193 -9.28 -16.26 -24.22
N ASN A 194 -8.74 -15.29 -23.50
CA ASN A 194 -8.95 -15.21 -22.08
C ASN A 194 -10.40 -14.72 -21.81
N PRO A 195 -11.27 -15.52 -21.17
CA PRO A 195 -12.66 -15.15 -20.94
C PRO A 195 -12.80 -13.81 -20.21
N SER A 196 -11.95 -13.52 -19.22
CA SER A 196 -12.05 -12.27 -18.47
C SER A 196 -11.74 -11.04 -19.32
N VAL A 197 -10.81 -11.16 -20.26
CA VAL A 197 -10.44 -10.06 -21.15
C VAL A 197 -11.47 -9.90 -22.26
N TYR A 198 -11.97 -11.03 -22.80
CA TYR A 198 -13.02 -11.04 -23.81
C TYR A 198 -14.32 -10.39 -23.29
N TYR A 199 -14.84 -10.81 -22.13
CA TYR A 199 -16.06 -10.20 -21.61
C TYR A 199 -15.84 -8.75 -21.16
N LEU A 200 -14.63 -8.40 -20.71
CA LEU A 200 -14.28 -7.01 -20.40
C LEU A 200 -14.23 -6.13 -21.66
N SER A 201 -13.74 -6.65 -22.79
CA SER A 201 -13.72 -5.88 -24.04
C SER A 201 -15.14 -5.66 -24.59
N LEU A 202 -16.04 -6.63 -24.42
CA LEU A 202 -17.46 -6.47 -24.75
C LEU A 202 -18.17 -5.43 -23.87
N ALA A 203 -17.73 -5.28 -22.62
CA ALA A 203 -18.21 -4.26 -21.70
C ALA A 203 -17.53 -2.89 -21.89
N SER A 204 -16.45 -2.83 -22.68
CA SER A 204 -15.69 -1.60 -22.90
C SER A 204 -16.37 -0.73 -23.95
N VAL A 205 -16.29 0.59 -23.75
CA VAL A 205 -16.89 1.57 -24.66
C VAL A 205 -15.81 2.20 -25.51
N ASP A 206 -16.03 2.17 -26.81
CA ASP A 206 -15.21 2.86 -27.78
C ASP A 206 -15.56 4.35 -27.79
N ARG A 207 -14.55 5.21 -27.81
CA ARG A 207 -14.69 6.67 -27.76
C ARG A 207 -14.14 7.37 -29.01
N GLU A 208 -13.77 6.63 -30.05
CA GLU A 208 -13.23 7.22 -31.28
C GLU A 208 -14.26 8.03 -32.06
N THR A 209 -15.49 7.51 -32.19
CA THR A 209 -16.59 8.19 -32.88
C THR A 209 -17.86 8.21 -32.00
N PRO A 210 -18.73 9.23 -32.14
CA PRO A 210 -19.96 9.31 -31.37
C PRO A 210 -20.93 8.15 -31.69
N GLU A 211 -20.91 7.63 -32.91
CA GLU A 211 -21.71 6.49 -33.34
C GLU A 211 -21.22 5.20 -32.66
N SER A 212 -19.91 4.91 -32.72
CA SER A 212 -19.33 3.74 -32.04
C SER A 212 -19.54 3.79 -30.53
N TYR A 213 -19.44 4.99 -29.94
CA TYR A 213 -19.76 5.21 -28.53
C TYR A 213 -21.20 4.83 -28.20
N ALA A 214 -22.18 5.30 -28.97
CA ALA A 214 -23.59 5.01 -28.74
C ALA A 214 -23.89 3.51 -28.88
N GLU A 215 -23.31 2.85 -29.89
CA GLU A 215 -23.48 1.41 -30.10
C GLU A 215 -22.87 0.58 -28.96
N THR A 216 -21.61 0.83 -28.60
CA THR A 216 -20.90 0.08 -27.56
C THR A 216 -21.50 0.33 -26.19
N HIS A 217 -21.92 1.57 -25.89
CA HIS A 217 -22.63 1.89 -24.66
C HIS A 217 -23.97 1.15 -24.57
N THR A 218 -24.75 1.11 -25.65
CA THR A 218 -26.03 0.40 -25.68
C THR A 218 -25.85 -1.11 -25.48
N LYS A 219 -24.82 -1.70 -26.10
CA LYS A 219 -24.45 -3.12 -25.92
C LYS A 219 -24.11 -3.41 -24.45
N ALA A 220 -23.26 -2.59 -23.82
CA ALA A 220 -22.87 -2.77 -22.43
C ALA A 220 -24.04 -2.57 -21.46
N MET A 221 -24.90 -1.57 -21.68
CA MET A 221 -26.10 -1.33 -20.86
C MET A 221 -27.09 -2.51 -20.93
N LYS A 222 -27.25 -3.12 -22.11
CA LYS A 222 -28.07 -4.34 -22.24
C LYS A 222 -27.56 -5.49 -21.36
N LEU A 223 -26.23 -5.64 -21.23
CA LEU A 223 -25.65 -6.66 -20.35
C LEU A 223 -25.91 -6.37 -18.87
N VAL A 224 -25.89 -5.09 -18.47
CA VAL A 224 -26.25 -4.66 -17.11
C VAL A 224 -27.71 -4.98 -16.81
N GLU A 225 -28.62 -4.69 -17.73
CA GLU A 225 -30.05 -4.95 -17.59
C GLU A 225 -30.33 -6.45 -17.42
N ILE A 226 -29.73 -7.28 -18.27
CA ILE A 226 -29.80 -8.75 -18.19
C ILE A 226 -29.35 -9.24 -16.80
N PHE A 227 -28.26 -8.69 -16.27
CA PHE A 227 -27.77 -9.08 -14.94
C PHE A 227 -28.71 -8.61 -13.83
N ARG A 228 -29.24 -7.39 -13.93
CA ARG A 228 -30.16 -6.82 -12.94
C ARG A 228 -31.44 -7.65 -12.81
N ASP A 229 -32.07 -8.02 -13.92
CA ASP A 229 -33.29 -8.83 -13.92
C ASP A 229 -33.08 -10.21 -13.29
N ARG A 230 -31.89 -10.78 -13.48
CA ARG A 230 -31.55 -12.12 -12.98
C ARG A 230 -31.04 -12.12 -11.55
N LYS A 231 -30.51 -11.00 -11.04
CA LYS A 231 -30.00 -10.86 -9.68
C LYS A 231 -31.08 -11.14 -8.64
N ASP A 232 -32.33 -10.77 -8.93
CA ASP A 232 -33.46 -11.02 -8.02
C ASP A 232 -33.93 -12.49 -8.07
N SER A 233 -33.65 -13.19 -9.17
CA SER A 233 -34.02 -14.60 -9.37
C SER A 233 -32.96 -15.59 -8.88
N ILE A 234 -31.69 -15.24 -9.01
CA ILE A 234 -30.55 -16.04 -8.54
C ILE A 234 -30.13 -15.43 -7.22
N GLY A 235 -30.55 -16.05 -6.10
CA GLY A 235 -30.18 -15.63 -4.74
C GLY A 235 -28.67 -15.73 -4.49
N PHE A 236 -27.86 -14.91 -5.17
CA PHE A 236 -26.39 -14.84 -5.06
C PHE A 236 -25.92 -14.40 -3.67
N LEU A 237 -26.83 -13.92 -2.82
CA LEU A 237 -26.59 -13.61 -1.41
C LEU A 237 -26.90 -14.80 -0.46
N ASN A 238 -27.55 -15.87 -0.94
CA ASN A 238 -27.96 -17.01 -0.12
C ASN A 238 -26.97 -18.18 -0.16
N HIS A 239 -25.72 -17.96 -0.60
CA HIS A 239 -24.69 -18.91 -0.23
C HIS A 239 -24.47 -18.78 1.28
N ASN A 240 -25.11 -19.68 2.03
CA ASN A 240 -24.85 -19.93 3.43
C ASN A 240 -23.34 -19.83 3.65
N MET A 241 -22.92 -18.81 4.38
CA MET A 241 -21.55 -18.68 4.82
C MET A 241 -21.21 -20.02 5.49
N PRO A 242 -20.09 -20.69 5.13
CA PRO A 242 -19.67 -21.86 5.90
C PRO A 242 -19.63 -21.42 7.37
N PRO A 243 -20.17 -22.23 8.31
CA PRO A 243 -20.29 -21.83 9.71
C PRO A 243 -18.94 -21.29 10.15
N THR A 244 -18.93 -20.02 10.56
CA THR A 244 -17.74 -19.32 11.03
C THR A 244 -17.22 -20.09 12.23
N THR A 245 -16.21 -20.95 12.02
CA THR A 245 -15.29 -21.28 13.10
C THR A 245 -14.78 -19.93 13.58
N GLU A 246 -15.12 -19.56 14.81
CA GLU A 246 -14.78 -18.29 15.44
C GLU A 246 -13.26 -18.09 15.37
N MET A 247 -12.78 -17.53 14.27
CA MET A 247 -11.40 -17.14 14.14
C MET A 247 -11.33 -15.74 14.72
N PRO A 248 -10.74 -15.59 15.91
CA PRO A 248 -10.55 -14.27 16.44
C PRO A 248 -9.71 -13.47 15.44
N ILE A 249 -10.20 -12.29 15.12
CA ILE A 249 -9.49 -11.36 14.25
C ILE A 249 -8.18 -11.00 14.97
N LEU A 250 -7.05 -11.40 14.41
CA LEU A 250 -5.73 -11.22 15.04
C LEU A 250 -5.43 -9.74 15.35
N SER A 251 -6.02 -8.80 14.59
CA SER A 251 -5.91 -7.37 14.85
C SER A 251 -6.46 -6.96 16.24
N SER A 252 -7.32 -7.78 16.86
CA SER A 252 -7.79 -7.61 18.24
C SER A 252 -6.87 -8.23 19.30
N PHE A 253 -6.08 -9.24 18.95
CA PHE A 253 -5.28 -10.02 19.92
C PHE A 253 -4.05 -9.27 20.41
N TYR A 254 -3.37 -8.57 19.50
CA TYR A 254 -2.10 -7.91 19.83
C TYR A 254 -2.26 -6.47 20.30
N GLY A 255 -3.48 -5.94 20.37
CA GLY A 255 -3.72 -4.57 20.80
C GLY A 255 -2.94 -3.51 20.01
N VAL A 256 -2.95 -2.29 20.52
CA VAL A 256 -2.29 -1.14 19.88
C VAL A 256 -1.13 -0.69 20.77
N PRO A 257 0.10 -0.53 20.24
CA PRO A 257 1.26 -0.18 21.06
C PRO A 257 1.11 1.23 21.66
N THR A 258 1.69 1.41 22.85
CA THR A 258 1.66 2.69 23.58
C THR A 258 2.36 3.80 22.79
N THR A 259 1.93 5.04 23.00
CA THR A 259 2.50 6.21 22.32
C THR A 259 4.00 6.35 22.55
N ILE A 260 4.48 6.01 23.75
CA ILE A 260 5.90 6.03 24.10
C ILE A 260 6.66 4.94 23.33
N SER A 261 6.15 3.71 23.28
CA SER A 261 6.76 2.62 22.51
C SER A 261 6.86 2.97 21.02
N ARG A 262 5.82 3.59 20.46
CA ARG A 262 5.83 4.12 19.09
C ARG A 262 6.87 5.21 18.90
N LEU A 263 6.97 6.16 19.83
CA LEU A 263 7.97 7.22 19.76
C LEU A 263 9.39 6.64 19.78
N ILE A 264 9.68 5.70 20.69
CA ILE A 264 10.97 4.99 20.77
C ILE A 264 11.26 4.25 19.47
N THR A 265 10.26 3.54 18.92
CA THR A 265 10.41 2.81 17.65
C THR A 265 10.69 3.76 16.49
N LEU A 266 9.96 4.88 16.40
CA LEU A 266 10.18 5.90 15.37
C LEU A 266 11.56 6.55 15.51
N PHE A 267 11.99 6.83 16.74
CA PHE A 267 13.29 7.41 17.03
C PHE A 267 14.41 6.45 16.66
N SER A 268 14.32 5.17 17.06
CA SER A 268 15.29 4.13 16.68
C SER A 268 15.36 3.93 15.15
N ARG A 269 14.21 3.94 14.45
CA ARG A 269 14.15 3.90 12.99
C ARG A 269 14.82 5.12 12.36
N HIS A 270 14.63 6.30 12.93
CA HIS A 270 15.26 7.53 12.46
C HIS A 270 16.79 7.49 12.65
N LEU A 271 17.26 7.04 13.81
CA LEU A 271 18.69 6.85 14.06
C LEU A 271 19.31 5.80 13.12
N ALA A 272 18.62 4.69 12.85
CA ALA A 272 19.09 3.68 11.90
C ALA A 272 19.21 4.25 10.47
N HIS A 273 18.25 5.08 10.06
CA HIS A 273 18.32 5.81 8.79
C HIS A 273 19.53 6.76 8.75
N ILE A 274 19.77 7.55 9.81
CA ILE A 274 20.93 8.43 9.92
C ILE A 274 22.24 7.64 9.81
N GLY A 275 22.36 6.56 10.58
CA GLY A 275 23.59 5.75 10.65
C GLY A 275 23.97 5.11 9.31
N ARG A 276 22.99 4.71 8.48
CA ARG A 276 23.25 4.09 7.17
C ARG A 276 23.34 5.08 6.01
N SER A 277 23.03 6.36 6.23
CA SER A 277 23.16 7.40 5.20
C SER A 277 24.40 8.26 5.47
N PRO A 278 25.59 7.87 4.96
CA PRO A 278 26.85 8.56 5.30
C PRO A 278 26.82 10.03 4.88
N SER A 279 26.20 10.36 3.74
CA SER A 279 26.04 11.76 3.31
C SER A 279 25.17 12.58 4.26
N PHE A 280 24.22 11.94 4.94
CA PHE A 280 23.34 12.58 5.90
C PHE A 280 24.01 12.73 7.26
N CYS A 281 24.65 11.66 7.75
CA CYS A 281 25.45 11.69 8.97
C CYS A 281 26.56 12.76 8.89
N LEU A 282 27.33 12.77 7.79
CA LEU A 282 28.38 13.78 7.58
C LEU A 282 27.85 15.21 7.63
N ALA A 283 26.76 15.48 6.92
CA ALA A 283 26.21 16.83 6.81
C ALA A 283 25.49 17.31 8.08
N GLN A 284 24.86 16.40 8.84
CA GLN A 284 23.99 16.77 9.96
C GLN A 284 24.63 16.65 11.33
N THR A 285 25.53 15.69 11.55
CA THR A 285 26.14 15.47 12.87
C THR A 285 27.61 15.90 12.87
N ILE A 286 28.39 15.49 11.86
CA ILE A 286 29.84 15.69 11.88
C ILE A 286 30.22 17.15 11.60
N LEU A 287 29.61 17.81 10.61
CA LEU A 287 29.91 19.20 10.28
C LEU A 287 29.67 20.20 11.44
N PRO A 288 28.52 20.19 12.16
CA PRO A 288 28.33 21.10 13.29
C PRO A 288 29.22 20.76 14.48
N ILE A 289 29.53 19.47 14.72
CA ILE A 289 30.50 19.08 15.75
C ILE A 289 31.90 19.60 15.41
N LEU A 290 32.32 19.52 14.14
CA LEU A 290 33.59 20.07 13.69
C LEU A 290 33.64 21.59 13.86
N ILE A 291 32.56 22.30 13.50
CA ILE A 291 32.48 23.75 13.69
C ILE A 291 32.54 24.13 15.19
N LEU A 292 31.86 23.35 16.04
CA LEU A 292 31.92 23.52 17.50
C LEU A 292 33.36 23.34 18.01
N ILE A 293 34.05 22.27 17.60
CA ILE A 293 35.44 22.00 17.97
C ILE A 293 36.37 23.11 17.47
N CYS A 294 36.23 23.55 16.22
CA CYS A 294 37.00 24.66 15.66
C CYS A 294 36.75 25.97 16.41
N SER A 295 35.51 26.23 16.85
CA SER A 295 35.18 27.42 17.64
C SER A 295 35.80 27.38 19.04
N ILE A 296 35.79 26.21 19.69
CA ILE A 296 36.44 26.01 21.00
C ILE A 296 37.96 26.15 20.87
N PHE A 297 38.58 25.53 19.86
CA PHE A 297 40.02 25.63 19.62
C PHE A 297 40.46 27.05 19.21
N GLY A 298 39.65 27.73 18.38
CA GLY A 298 39.87 29.12 17.99
C GLY A 298 39.84 30.09 19.18
N SER A 299 39.06 29.77 20.22
CA SER A 299 39.06 30.56 21.46
C SER A 299 40.31 30.35 22.33
N ASN A 300 41.00 29.21 22.19
CA ASN A 300 42.24 28.88 22.90
C ASN A 300 43.51 29.35 22.16
N LEU A 301 43.44 29.64 20.85
CA LEU A 301 44.53 30.23 20.08
C LEU A 301 44.67 31.73 20.39
N THR A 302 45.19 32.03 21.57
CA THR A 302 45.49 33.39 22.01
C THR A 302 46.73 33.93 21.28
N SER A 303 46.53 34.74 20.24
CA SER A 303 47.53 35.71 19.81
C SER A 303 46.99 37.13 19.97
N LYS A 304 47.86 38.06 20.38
CA LYS A 304 47.56 39.46 20.72
C LYS A 304 47.17 40.33 19.51
N SER A 305 46.41 39.82 18.54
CA SER A 305 45.90 40.62 17.42
C SER A 305 44.51 41.20 17.72
N TRP A 306 44.27 42.44 17.29
CA TRP A 306 43.05 43.21 17.57
C TRP A 306 41.82 42.79 16.73
N HIS A 307 41.99 41.85 15.80
CA HIS A 307 40.94 41.42 14.87
C HIS A 307 40.17 40.15 15.29
N ILE A 308 40.35 39.68 16.53
CA ILE A 308 39.70 38.46 17.04
C ILE A 308 38.82 38.86 18.24
N PRO A 309 37.57 38.38 18.34
CA PRO A 309 36.70 38.70 19.48
C PRO A 309 37.30 38.10 20.76
N LYS A 310 38.02 38.92 21.54
CA LYS A 310 38.73 38.52 22.77
C LYS A 310 37.80 38.19 23.97
N SER A 311 36.48 38.17 23.78
CA SER A 311 35.49 37.95 24.84
C SER A 311 34.84 36.57 24.71
N VAL A 312 34.72 35.87 25.84
CA VAL A 312 33.95 34.62 25.98
C VAL A 312 32.56 34.75 25.35
N ALA A 313 31.93 35.93 25.48
CA ALA A 313 30.63 36.22 24.88
C ALA A 313 30.64 36.17 23.34
N GLY A 314 31.73 36.60 22.69
CA GLY A 314 31.87 36.54 21.22
C GLY A 314 32.05 35.12 20.70
N SER A 315 32.74 34.27 21.46
CA SER A 315 32.86 32.83 21.15
C SER A 315 31.50 32.12 21.27
N VAL A 316 30.77 32.37 22.35
CA VAL A 316 29.42 31.81 22.55
C VAL A 316 28.46 32.28 21.44
N PHE A 317 28.49 33.56 21.08
CA PHE A 317 27.68 34.09 19.98
C PHE A 317 27.99 33.40 18.65
N SER A 318 29.28 33.23 18.31
CA SER A 318 29.72 32.52 17.12
C SER A 318 29.22 31.06 17.11
N MET A 319 29.36 30.33 18.23
CA MET A 319 28.87 28.94 18.36
C MET A 319 27.35 28.85 18.15
N THR A 320 26.58 29.76 18.74
CA THR A 320 25.11 29.78 18.56
C THR A 320 24.71 30.12 17.13
N LEU A 321 25.43 31.04 16.48
CA LEU A 321 25.15 31.44 15.11
C LEU A 321 25.45 30.30 14.12
N PHE A 322 26.63 29.66 14.24
CA PHE A 322 27.00 28.55 13.36
C PHE A 322 26.12 27.32 13.56
N SER A 323 25.73 27.00 14.79
CA SER A 323 24.79 25.90 15.04
C SER A 323 23.39 26.19 14.47
N ALA A 324 22.91 27.43 14.57
CA ALA A 324 21.65 27.85 13.95
C ALA A 324 21.71 27.79 12.41
N LEU A 325 22.79 28.31 11.80
CA LEU A 325 22.99 28.26 10.36
C LEU A 325 23.11 26.82 9.84
N ALA A 326 23.81 25.94 10.57
CA ALA A 326 23.86 24.51 10.26
C ALA A 326 22.48 23.86 10.35
N GLY A 327 21.67 24.20 11.36
CA GLY A 327 20.27 23.77 11.48
C GLY A 327 19.40 24.21 10.29
N VAL A 328 19.55 25.46 9.84
CA VAL A 328 18.83 25.98 8.66
C VAL A 328 19.31 25.29 7.38
N TRP A 329 20.61 25.11 7.21
CA TRP A 329 21.17 24.44 6.03
C TRP A 329 20.71 22.98 5.91
N THR A 330 20.70 22.26 7.03
CA THR A 330 20.26 20.85 7.07
C THR A 330 18.77 20.69 6.79
N THR A 331 17.92 21.59 7.30
CA THR A 331 16.47 21.61 7.00
C THR A 331 16.20 21.95 5.53
N ILE A 332 16.96 22.88 4.93
CA ILE A 332 16.87 23.19 3.48
C ILE A 332 17.23 21.99 2.62
N ILE A 333 18.31 21.26 2.95
CA ILE A 333 18.72 20.04 2.23
C ILE A 333 17.64 18.95 2.33
N GLN A 334 17.07 18.76 3.52
CA GLN A 334 15.98 17.80 3.72
C GLN A 334 14.74 18.17 2.89
N CYS A 335 14.33 19.44 2.92
CA CYS A 335 13.20 19.93 2.12
C CYS A 335 13.42 19.76 0.62
N LYS A 336 14.65 19.95 0.11
CA LYS A 336 14.98 19.71 -1.31
C LYS A 336 14.95 18.23 -1.69
N LYS A 337 15.40 17.31 -0.82
CA LYS A 337 15.33 15.87 -1.09
C LYS A 337 13.91 15.31 -0.99
N ILE A 338 13.05 15.89 -0.14
CA ILE A 338 11.63 15.52 -0.02
C ILE A 338 10.81 16.06 -1.21
N LYS A 339 11.24 17.18 -1.83
CA LYS A 339 10.57 17.78 -3.00
C LYS A 339 11.23 17.42 -4.34
N ILE A 340 11.15 16.16 -4.82
CA ILE A 340 11.33 15.83 -6.25
C ILE A 340 10.55 14.54 -6.62
N PRO A 341 9.69 14.51 -7.65
CA PRO A 341 8.76 15.53 -8.15
C PRO A 341 7.29 15.07 -8.01
N PHE A 342 6.40 15.99 -7.68
CA PHE A 342 5.02 15.91 -8.18
C PHE A 342 5.11 16.14 -9.70
N LYS A 343 5.31 15.08 -10.48
CA LYS A 343 5.11 15.17 -11.92
C LYS A 343 3.62 15.43 -12.09
N LYS A 344 3.26 16.61 -12.61
CA LYS A 344 1.92 16.92 -13.11
C LYS A 344 1.48 15.74 -13.97
N LEU A 345 0.40 15.08 -13.55
CA LEU A 345 -0.40 14.24 -14.41
C LEU A 345 -1.16 15.20 -15.31
N GLU A 346 -0.71 15.32 -16.55
CA GLU A 346 -1.60 15.59 -17.68
C GLU A 346 -2.36 14.31 -18.02
#